data_AF-A0A2T1DSZ3-F1
#
_entry.id   AF-A0A2T1DSZ3-F1
#
_cell.length_a   1.000
_cell.length_b   1.000
_cell.length_c   1.000
_cell.angle_alpha   90.00
_cell.angle_beta   90.00
_cell.angle_gamma   90.00
#
_symmetry.space_group_name_H-M   'P 1'
#
loop_
_entity.id
_entity.type
_entity.pdbx_description
1 polymer ?
#
loop_
_entity_poly.entity_id
_entity_poly.type
_entity_poly.pdbx_seq_one_letter_code
_entity_poly.pdbx_strand_id
1 'polypeptide(L)'
;MKQPMKRNLIALLAGSLVVATPILANLAVAQTPSPLPANTPNAAVIPADRLERRQQLRSQISTILTPEQRQQFATAIKQGQSVEATIAAMNLSADQKAQLQQVLAASGLPNLSQLNLTQTQKVQLKQVYAQVRTQLDQILTVEQRQQFKAALVQGSSFQGAIATMNLSAEQKTQVRQMMQSTRPQLDQILTAEQKQQLRQNLSSLRQQRQR
;
A
#
# COMPACT_ATOMS: atom_id res chain seq x y z
N MET A 1 50.58 -11.89 23.34
CA MET A 1 50.97 -10.56 22.78
C MET A 1 49.81 -9.60 23.04
N LYS A 2 49.83 -8.83 24.13
CA LYS A 2 50.15 -7.38 24.20
C LYS A 2 49.33 -6.48 23.24
N GLN A 3 48.28 -5.90 23.83
CA GLN A 3 47.60 -4.59 23.71
C GLN A 3 48.00 -3.48 22.66
N PRO A 4 47.13 -2.44 22.48
CA PRO A 4 46.96 -1.62 21.27
C PRO A 4 47.52 -0.17 21.33
N MET A 5 47.53 0.55 20.20
CA MET A 5 47.70 2.02 20.05
C MET A 5 46.73 2.50 18.93
N LYS A 6 45.80 3.46 19.05
CA LYS A 6 45.72 4.88 19.50
C LYS A 6 46.22 5.92 18.50
N ARG A 7 45.31 6.90 18.23
CA ARG A 7 45.48 8.32 17.78
C ARG A 7 45.72 8.57 16.28
N ASN A 8 45.37 9.69 15.63
CA ASN A 8 44.47 10.86 15.75
C ASN A 8 44.99 11.82 14.64
N LEU A 9 44.15 12.51 13.85
CA LEU A 9 44.39 13.85 13.23
C LEU A 9 43.15 14.20 12.39
N ILE A 10 42.24 15.11 12.75
CA ILE A 10 42.30 16.59 12.68
C ILE A 10 42.92 17.10 11.36
N ALA A 11 42.05 17.54 10.45
CA ALA A 11 42.35 18.57 9.46
C ALA A 11 41.17 19.54 9.40
N LEU A 12 41.47 20.77 9.78
CA LEU A 12 40.66 21.99 9.80
C LEU A 12 41.14 22.89 8.65
N LEU A 13 40.33 23.88 8.24
CA LEU A 13 40.58 25.00 7.30
C LEU A 13 40.36 24.65 5.81
N ALA A 14 39.79 25.50 4.94
CA ALA A 14 39.38 26.90 4.94
C ALA A 14 38.18 27.01 3.96
N GLY A 15 37.19 27.91 4.07
CA GLY A 15 37.31 29.36 4.17
C GLY A 15 37.59 29.97 2.80
N SER A 16 36.55 30.39 2.06
CA SER A 16 36.58 31.55 1.15
C SER A 16 35.18 31.91 0.63
N LEU A 17 34.76 33.14 0.98
CA LEU A 17 33.68 33.94 0.43
C LEU A 17 34.07 34.51 -0.95
N VAL A 18 33.14 35.21 -1.62
CA VAL A 18 33.26 36.18 -2.76
C VAL A 18 32.51 35.69 -4.01
N VAL A 19 31.71 36.46 -4.77
CA VAL A 19 31.07 37.78 -4.72
C VAL A 19 29.94 37.73 -5.77
N ALA A 20 28.85 38.48 -5.55
CA ALA A 20 27.80 38.71 -6.53
C ALA A 20 28.21 39.73 -7.60
N THR A 21 27.87 39.48 -8.87
CA THR A 21 27.70 40.52 -9.90
C THR A 21 26.59 40.12 -10.89
N PRO A 22 25.64 41.02 -11.21
CA PRO A 22 24.73 40.85 -12.34
C PRO A 22 25.28 41.58 -13.58
N ILE A 23 25.17 40.98 -14.77
CA ILE A 23 25.29 41.72 -16.03
C ILE A 23 24.07 41.41 -16.90
N LEU A 24 23.45 42.51 -17.34
CA LEU A 24 22.29 42.64 -18.22
C LEU A 24 22.64 42.35 -19.69
N ALA A 25 21.64 41.79 -20.38
CA ALA A 25 21.21 42.03 -21.76
C ALA A 25 22.15 41.62 -22.94
N ASN A 26 21.66 40.76 -23.84
CA ASN A 26 20.95 41.23 -25.04
C ASN A 26 20.37 40.14 -25.97
N LEU A 27 19.27 40.53 -26.62
CA LEU A 27 18.79 40.23 -27.98
C LEU A 27 18.19 38.85 -28.36
N ALA A 28 16.87 38.78 -28.22
CA ALA A 28 15.85 38.50 -29.24
C ALA A 28 16.22 37.65 -30.48
N VAL A 29 15.58 36.48 -30.59
CA VAL A 29 14.99 35.96 -31.83
C VAL A 29 13.57 35.50 -31.52
N ALA A 30 12.62 35.99 -32.30
CA ALA A 30 11.21 35.67 -32.23
C ALA A 30 10.94 34.21 -32.61
N GLN A 31 10.25 33.49 -31.73
CA GLN A 31 9.43 32.33 -32.09
C GLN A 31 8.09 32.49 -31.36
N THR A 32 7.04 32.71 -32.13
CA THR A 32 5.65 32.74 -31.68
C THR A 32 5.22 31.34 -31.25
N PRO A 33 4.79 31.11 -29.99
CA PRO A 33 3.97 29.95 -29.67
C PRO A 33 2.50 30.31 -29.84
N SER A 34 1.83 29.57 -30.72
CA SER A 34 0.36 29.52 -30.83
C SER A 34 -0.28 29.30 -29.45
N PRO A 35 -1.45 29.90 -29.16
CA PRO A 35 -2.18 29.63 -27.94
C PRO A 35 -2.85 28.25 -28.05
N LEU A 36 -2.22 27.23 -27.46
CA LEU A 36 -2.89 25.97 -27.16
C LEU A 36 -3.88 26.22 -26.01
N PRO A 37 -5.13 25.71 -26.10
CA PRO A 37 -6.13 25.91 -25.07
C PRO A 37 -5.68 25.28 -23.75
N ALA A 38 -5.90 26.01 -22.66
CA ALA A 38 -5.78 25.55 -21.30
C ALA A 38 -6.61 24.27 -21.10
N ASN A 39 -5.94 23.12 -21.08
CA ASN A 39 -6.46 21.91 -20.46
C ASN A 39 -5.55 21.58 -19.29
N THR A 40 -5.96 22.10 -18.14
CA THR A 40 -5.35 21.87 -16.83
C THR A 40 -5.10 20.37 -16.62
N PRO A 41 -3.88 19.96 -16.21
CA PRO A 41 -3.62 18.60 -15.81
C PRO A 41 -4.39 18.33 -14.53
N ASN A 42 -5.34 17.40 -14.59
CA ASN A 42 -6.01 16.86 -13.42
C ASN A 42 -4.99 15.96 -12.69
N ALA A 43 -4.02 16.59 -12.01
CA ALA A 43 -3.29 15.97 -10.93
C ALA A 43 -4.35 15.41 -10.00
N ALA A 44 -4.41 14.08 -9.89
CA ALA A 44 -5.32 13.39 -9.00
C ALA A 44 -5.12 13.95 -7.59
N VAL A 45 -5.99 14.89 -7.21
CA VAL A 45 -6.17 15.34 -5.85
C VAL A 45 -6.57 14.07 -5.10
N ILE A 46 -5.62 13.44 -4.42
CA ILE A 46 -5.93 12.50 -3.35
C ILE A 46 -6.76 13.34 -2.38
N PRO A 47 -8.06 13.06 -2.20
CA PRO A 47 -8.88 13.89 -1.34
C PRO A 47 -8.27 13.87 0.05
N ALA A 48 -8.05 15.05 0.64
CA ALA A 48 -7.46 15.21 1.98
C ALA A 48 -8.15 14.30 3.02
N ASP A 49 -9.45 14.07 2.83
CA ASP A 49 -10.28 13.12 3.58
C ASP A 49 -9.68 11.71 3.73
N ARG A 50 -8.91 11.22 2.76
CA ARG A 50 -8.31 9.86 2.82
C ARG A 50 -7.07 9.79 3.71
N LEU A 51 -6.26 10.85 3.74
CA LEU A 51 -5.13 10.93 4.67
C LEU A 51 -5.65 11.06 6.10
N GLU A 52 -6.70 11.86 6.30
CA GLU A 52 -7.39 11.98 7.58
C GLU A 52 -7.98 10.64 8.02
N ARG A 53 -8.66 9.88 7.15
CA ARG A 53 -9.16 8.53 7.49
C ARG A 53 -8.05 7.57 7.91
N ARG A 54 -6.86 7.64 7.30
CA ARG A 54 -5.71 6.82 7.74
C ARG A 54 -5.15 7.29 9.07
N GLN A 55 -5.06 8.59 9.31
CA GLN A 55 -4.65 9.12 10.60
C GLN A 55 -5.67 8.75 11.69
N GLN A 56 -6.96 8.79 11.38
CA GLN A 56 -8.06 8.31 12.22
C GLN A 56 -7.98 6.81 12.46
N LEU A 57 -7.68 6.00 11.44
CA LEU A 57 -7.52 4.56 11.61
C LEU A 57 -6.32 4.24 12.50
N ARG A 58 -5.20 4.96 12.33
CA ARG A 58 -4.02 4.83 13.19
C ARG A 58 -4.28 5.31 14.62
N SER A 59 -5.05 6.40 14.79
CA SER A 59 -5.41 6.89 16.12
C SER A 59 -6.35 5.88 16.82
N GLN A 60 -7.36 5.35 16.11
CA GLN A 60 -8.26 4.31 16.62
C GLN A 60 -7.54 3.00 16.96
N ILE A 61 -6.58 2.57 16.15
CA ILE A 61 -5.73 1.42 16.48
C ILE A 61 -4.91 1.73 17.74
N SER A 62 -4.36 2.93 17.84
CA SER A 62 -3.53 3.32 18.99
C SER A 62 -4.32 3.45 20.30
N THR A 63 -5.65 3.65 20.27
CA THR A 63 -6.49 3.68 21.48
C THR A 63 -6.78 2.29 22.03
N ILE A 64 -6.71 1.25 21.19
CA ILE A 64 -6.95 -0.15 21.58
C ILE A 64 -5.66 -0.79 22.14
N LEU A 65 -4.50 -0.31 21.69
CA LEU A 65 -3.18 -0.83 22.07
C LEU A 65 -2.66 -0.21 23.38
N THR A 66 -1.94 -1.02 24.15
CA THR A 66 -1.19 -0.55 25.33
C THR A 66 -0.04 0.40 24.93
N PRO A 67 0.51 1.20 25.86
CA PRO A 67 1.65 2.09 25.59
C PRO A 67 2.83 1.36 24.94
N GLU A 68 3.22 0.18 25.43
CA GLU A 68 4.31 -0.60 24.84
C GLU A 68 3.96 -1.11 23.43
N GLN A 69 2.75 -1.62 23.23
CA GLN A 69 2.29 -2.12 21.92
C GLN A 69 2.18 -1.01 20.88
N ARG A 70 1.80 0.22 21.27
CA ARG A 70 1.81 1.38 20.36
C ARG A 70 3.21 1.67 19.83
N GLN A 71 4.23 1.54 20.68
CA GLN A 71 5.60 1.82 20.31
C GLN A 71 6.17 0.75 19.38
N GLN A 72 5.83 -0.52 19.63
CA GLN A 72 6.12 -1.64 18.73
C GLN A 72 5.41 -1.46 17.38
N PHE A 73 4.13 -1.09 17.40
CA PHE A 73 3.36 -0.81 16.19
C PHE A 73 3.99 0.33 15.38
N ALA A 74 4.26 1.47 16.01
CA ALA A 74 4.86 2.63 15.33
C ALA A 74 6.23 2.29 14.71
N THR A 75 7.03 1.48 15.40
CA THR A 75 8.35 1.03 14.93
C THR A 75 8.23 0.12 13.71
N ALA A 76 7.35 -0.88 13.76
CA ALA A 76 7.08 -1.77 12.65
C ALA A 76 6.55 -1.04 11.41
N ILE A 77 5.63 -0.08 11.58
CA ILE A 77 5.15 0.71 10.43
C ILE A 77 6.26 1.62 9.89
N LYS A 78 7.12 2.20 10.73
CA LYS A 78 8.31 2.95 10.28
C LYS A 78 9.29 2.06 9.50
N GLN A 79 9.36 0.78 9.84
CA GLN A 79 10.16 -0.23 9.13
C GLN A 79 9.48 -0.75 7.84
N GLY A 80 8.32 -0.20 7.45
CA GLY A 80 7.61 -0.59 6.23
C GLY A 80 6.77 -1.86 6.38
N GLN A 81 6.60 -2.38 7.59
CA GLN A 81 5.69 -3.50 7.82
C GLN A 81 4.23 -3.05 7.67
N SER A 82 3.37 -3.95 7.18
CA SER A 82 1.95 -3.65 7.06
C SER A 82 1.27 -3.64 8.42
N VAL A 83 0.22 -2.83 8.56
CA VAL A 83 -0.60 -2.73 9.79
C VAL A 83 -1.08 -4.11 10.23
N GLU A 84 -1.52 -4.93 9.28
CA GLU A 84 -2.05 -6.27 9.53
C GLU A 84 -0.98 -7.26 9.99
N ALA A 85 0.21 -7.25 9.36
CA ALA A 85 1.33 -8.09 9.78
C ALA A 85 1.83 -7.71 11.17
N THR A 86 1.82 -6.41 11.46
CA THR A 86 2.23 -5.90 12.77
C THR A 86 1.24 -6.31 13.86
N ILE A 87 -0.07 -6.17 13.60
CA ILE A 87 -1.14 -6.61 14.52
C ILE A 87 -1.06 -8.13 14.74
N ALA A 88 -0.79 -8.92 13.71
CA ALA A 88 -0.65 -10.37 13.83
C ALA A 88 0.59 -10.81 14.63
N ALA A 89 1.67 -10.02 14.59
CA ALA A 89 2.91 -10.29 15.32
C ALA A 89 2.87 -9.83 16.79
N MET A 90 1.90 -9.00 17.16
CA MET A 90 1.75 -8.52 18.53
C MET A 90 1.02 -9.52 19.42
N ASN A 91 1.43 -9.57 20.69
CA ASN A 91 0.73 -10.35 21.72
C ASN A 91 -0.49 -9.57 22.22
N LEU A 92 -1.58 -9.62 21.44
CA LEU A 92 -2.83 -8.90 21.69
C LEU A 92 -3.83 -9.79 22.42
N SER A 93 -4.62 -9.21 23.32
CA SER A 93 -5.73 -9.91 23.97
C SER A 93 -6.84 -10.26 22.95
N ALA A 94 -7.72 -11.19 23.32
CA ALA A 94 -8.86 -11.58 22.49
C ALA A 94 -9.77 -10.37 22.16
N ASP A 95 -10.03 -9.52 23.17
CA ASP A 95 -10.84 -8.32 23.02
C ASP A 95 -10.17 -7.27 22.13
N GLN A 96 -8.86 -7.08 22.28
CA GLN A 96 -8.08 -6.17 21.42
C GLN A 96 -8.05 -6.63 19.98
N LYS A 97 -7.92 -7.94 19.74
CA LYS A 97 -8.02 -8.52 18.38
C LYS A 97 -9.39 -8.27 17.77
N ALA A 98 -10.47 -8.50 18.53
CA ALA A 98 -11.83 -8.26 18.06
C ALA A 98 -12.07 -6.79 17.68
N GLN A 99 -11.61 -5.85 18.52
CA GLN A 99 -11.73 -4.41 18.24
C GLN A 99 -10.88 -3.97 17.05
N LEU A 100 -9.65 -4.47 16.90
CA LEU A 100 -8.80 -4.18 15.74
C LEU A 100 -9.37 -4.77 14.45
N GLN A 101 -10.04 -5.92 14.54
CA GLN A 101 -10.71 -6.56 13.43
C GLN A 101 -11.94 -5.76 12.97
N GLN A 102 -12.68 -5.14 13.89
CA GLN A 102 -13.76 -4.20 13.59
C GLN A 102 -13.23 -2.97 12.81
N VAL A 103 -12.09 -2.42 13.23
CA VAL A 103 -11.44 -1.26 12.58
C VAL A 103 -10.86 -1.62 11.20
N LEU A 104 -10.32 -2.83 11.04
CA LEU A 104 -9.80 -3.33 9.75
C LEU A 104 -10.92 -3.74 8.78
N ALA A 105 -12.05 -4.24 9.28
CA ALA A 105 -13.22 -4.53 8.45
C ALA A 105 -13.78 -3.26 7.78
N ALA A 106 -13.64 -2.12 8.43
CA ALA A 106 -14.00 -0.82 7.86
C ALA A 106 -13.06 -0.35 6.72
N SER A 107 -11.94 -1.05 6.45
CA SER A 107 -10.95 -0.67 5.41
C SER A 107 -11.02 -1.44 4.08
N GLY A 108 -12.01 -2.32 3.87
CA GLY A 108 -12.43 -2.73 2.51
C GLY A 108 -11.67 -3.87 1.80
N LEU A 109 -10.87 -4.67 2.52
CA LEU A 109 -10.47 -6.02 2.05
C LEU A 109 -11.70 -6.95 2.05
N PRO A 110 -11.81 -7.94 1.13
CA PRO A 110 -12.80 -9.00 1.31
C PRO A 110 -12.53 -9.64 2.68
N ASN A 111 -13.53 -9.63 3.54
CA ASN A 111 -13.36 -10.01 4.95
C ASN A 111 -13.21 -11.53 5.08
N LEU A 112 -12.07 -12.06 4.65
CA LEU A 112 -11.68 -13.46 4.79
C LEU A 112 -11.55 -13.86 6.27
N SER A 113 -11.48 -12.88 7.18
CA SER A 113 -11.49 -13.10 8.62
C SER A 113 -12.77 -13.75 9.12
N GLN A 114 -13.88 -13.63 8.40
CA GLN A 114 -15.15 -14.29 8.73
C GLN A 114 -15.16 -15.79 8.40
N LEU A 115 -14.19 -16.27 7.61
CA LEU A 115 -14.13 -17.67 7.16
C LEU A 115 -13.39 -18.61 8.13
N ASN A 116 -13.09 -18.15 9.37
CA ASN A 116 -12.38 -18.93 10.38
C ASN A 116 -11.16 -19.68 9.81
N LEU A 117 -10.35 -18.99 9.00
CA LEU A 117 -9.23 -19.60 8.29
C LEU A 117 -8.19 -20.17 9.26
N THR A 118 -7.76 -21.40 9.00
CA THR A 118 -6.65 -22.02 9.73
C THR A 118 -5.34 -21.28 9.46
N GLN A 119 -4.35 -21.44 10.34
CA GLN A 119 -3.05 -20.81 10.15
C GLN A 119 -2.38 -21.25 8.84
N THR A 120 -2.49 -22.53 8.50
CA THR A 120 -1.98 -23.08 7.24
C THR A 120 -2.64 -22.43 6.03
N GLN A 121 -3.97 -22.27 6.04
CA GLN A 121 -4.71 -21.60 4.97
C GLN A 121 -4.28 -20.15 4.80
N LYS A 122 -4.06 -19.42 5.91
CA LYS A 122 -3.56 -18.03 5.88
C LYS A 122 -2.18 -17.94 5.23
N VAL A 123 -1.28 -18.87 5.55
CA VAL A 123 0.07 -18.93 4.96
C VAL A 123 -0.02 -19.20 3.45
N GLN A 124 -0.83 -20.17 3.03
CA GLN A 124 -1.03 -20.50 1.61
C GLN A 124 -1.63 -19.34 0.83
N LEU A 125 -2.65 -18.65 1.39
CA LEU A 125 -3.22 -17.45 0.77
C LEU A 125 -2.16 -16.36 0.57
N LYS A 126 -1.33 -16.11 1.59
CA LYS A 126 -0.24 -15.14 1.52
C LYS A 126 0.75 -15.47 0.40
N GLN A 127 1.09 -16.75 0.23
CA GLN A 127 1.96 -17.21 -0.86
C GLN A 127 1.32 -16.97 -2.23
N VAL A 128 0.05 -17.32 -2.41
CA VAL A 128 -0.67 -17.06 -3.66
C VAL A 128 -0.72 -15.56 -3.95
N TYR A 129 -1.02 -14.71 -2.97
CA TYR A 129 -1.01 -13.25 -3.16
C TYR A 129 0.38 -12.70 -3.53
N ALA A 130 1.46 -13.26 -2.97
CA ALA A 130 2.83 -12.87 -3.32
C ALA A 130 3.17 -13.26 -4.77
N GLN A 131 2.74 -14.45 -5.22
CA GLN A 131 2.91 -14.90 -6.60
C GLN A 131 2.13 -14.01 -7.57
N VAL A 132 0.86 -13.73 -7.29
CA VAL A 132 0.02 -12.82 -8.10
C VAL A 132 0.66 -11.45 -8.20
N ARG A 133 1.19 -10.91 -7.09
CA ARG A 133 1.86 -9.61 -7.11
C ARG A 133 3.11 -9.60 -7.97
N THR A 134 3.89 -10.69 -7.93
CA THR A 134 5.09 -10.84 -8.75
C THR A 134 4.73 -10.89 -10.24
N GLN A 135 3.68 -11.65 -10.61
CA GLN A 135 3.20 -11.71 -11.99
C GLN A 135 2.62 -10.37 -12.45
N LEU A 136 1.86 -9.69 -11.59
CA LEU A 136 1.34 -8.36 -11.89
C LEU A 136 2.47 -7.36 -12.12
N ASP A 137 3.54 -7.41 -11.33
CA ASP A 137 4.70 -6.52 -11.52
C ASP A 137 5.36 -6.71 -12.91
N GLN A 138 5.26 -7.89 -13.54
CA GLN A 138 5.76 -8.11 -14.91
C GLN A 138 4.83 -7.52 -16.00
N ILE A 139 3.53 -7.39 -15.70
CA ILE A 139 2.52 -6.86 -16.63
C ILE A 139 2.51 -5.32 -16.61
N LEU A 140 2.73 -4.74 -15.42
CA LEU A 140 2.66 -3.30 -15.20
C LEU A 140 3.96 -2.58 -15.58
N THR A 141 3.82 -1.35 -16.05
CA THR A 141 4.96 -0.44 -16.22
C THR A 141 5.53 -0.01 -14.86
N VAL A 142 6.74 0.56 -14.85
CA VAL A 142 7.38 1.08 -13.62
C VAL A 142 6.46 2.06 -12.89
N GLU A 143 5.84 2.98 -13.63
CA GLU A 143 4.93 4.00 -13.10
C GLU A 143 3.64 3.39 -12.56
N GLN A 144 3.02 2.48 -13.31
CA GLN A 144 1.81 1.76 -12.87
C GLN A 144 2.09 0.91 -11.62
N ARG A 145 3.27 0.29 -11.49
CA ARG A 145 3.66 -0.41 -10.26
C ARG A 145 3.72 0.52 -9.07
N GLN A 146 4.22 1.75 -9.24
CA GLN A 146 4.23 2.75 -8.18
C GLN A 146 2.81 3.20 -7.81
N GLN A 147 1.95 3.47 -8.80
CA GLN A 147 0.54 3.79 -8.60
C GLN A 147 -0.20 2.66 -7.86
N PHE A 148 0.04 1.42 -8.27
CA PHE A 148 -0.54 0.24 -7.64
C PHE A 148 -0.09 0.09 -6.18
N LYS A 149 1.23 0.17 -5.93
CA LYS A 149 1.79 0.13 -4.57
C LYS A 149 1.22 1.26 -3.71
N ALA A 150 1.14 2.47 -4.25
CA ALA A 150 0.54 3.62 -3.57
C ALA A 150 -0.94 3.37 -3.24
N ALA A 151 -1.73 2.86 -4.19
CA ALA A 151 -3.14 2.54 -3.99
C ALA A 151 -3.35 1.49 -2.88
N LEU A 152 -2.51 0.45 -2.82
CA LEU A 152 -2.54 -0.55 -1.74
C LEU A 152 -2.19 0.06 -0.38
N VAL A 153 -1.15 0.90 -0.32
CA VAL A 153 -0.77 1.62 0.91
C VAL A 153 -1.87 2.61 1.34
N GLN A 154 -2.64 3.12 0.38
CA GLN A 154 -3.83 3.95 0.58
C GLN A 154 -5.07 3.13 0.98
N GLY A 155 -4.95 1.83 1.23
CA GLY A 155 -6.04 0.96 1.67
C GLY A 155 -7.00 0.55 0.57
N SER A 156 -6.67 0.82 -0.70
CA SER A 156 -7.45 0.26 -1.80
C SER A 156 -7.34 -1.25 -1.76
N SER A 157 -8.46 -1.94 -1.94
CA SER A 157 -8.42 -3.37 -2.20
C SER A 157 -7.59 -3.66 -3.44
N PHE A 158 -7.00 -4.84 -3.53
CA PHE A 158 -6.20 -5.23 -4.68
C PHE A 158 -6.94 -4.99 -6.01
N GLN A 159 -8.21 -5.38 -6.08
CA GLN A 159 -9.06 -5.13 -7.25
C GLN A 159 -9.36 -3.65 -7.48
N GLY A 160 -9.59 -2.86 -6.43
CA GLY A 160 -9.81 -1.42 -6.55
C GLY A 160 -8.58 -0.68 -7.05
N ALA A 161 -7.39 -1.08 -6.57
CA ALA A 161 -6.12 -0.55 -7.03
C ALA A 161 -5.89 -0.85 -8.52
N ILE A 162 -6.26 -2.04 -9.00
CA ILE A 162 -6.21 -2.37 -10.43
C ILE A 162 -7.24 -1.57 -11.24
N ALA A 163 -8.48 -1.47 -10.76
CA ALA A 163 -9.56 -0.83 -11.49
C ALA A 163 -9.35 0.68 -11.73
N THR A 164 -8.53 1.32 -10.90
CA THR A 164 -8.21 2.76 -11.00
C THR A 164 -6.99 3.05 -11.87
N MET A 165 -6.26 2.03 -12.31
CA MET A 165 -5.11 2.21 -13.21
C MET A 165 -5.55 2.31 -14.67
N ASN A 166 -4.86 3.17 -15.42
CA ASN A 166 -4.96 3.25 -16.86
C ASN A 166 -4.16 2.11 -17.52
N LEU A 167 -4.73 0.90 -17.51
CA LEU A 167 -4.16 -0.27 -18.15
C LEU A 167 -4.47 -0.31 -19.66
N SER A 168 -3.50 -0.72 -20.48
CA SER A 168 -3.72 -1.00 -21.90
C SER A 168 -4.65 -2.20 -22.11
N ALA A 169 -5.17 -2.38 -23.32
CA ALA A 169 -6.02 -3.52 -23.64
C ALA A 169 -5.29 -4.87 -23.44
N GLU A 170 -4.02 -4.94 -23.81
CA GLU A 170 -3.16 -6.09 -23.62
C GLU A 170 -2.92 -6.38 -22.13
N GLN A 171 -2.57 -5.35 -21.35
CA GLN A 171 -2.39 -5.47 -19.90
C GLN A 171 -3.66 -5.94 -19.20
N LYS A 172 -4.82 -5.40 -19.57
CA LYS A 172 -6.13 -5.86 -19.04
C LYS A 172 -6.37 -7.34 -19.33
N THR A 173 -5.98 -7.80 -20.51
CA THR A 173 -6.12 -9.20 -20.93
C THR A 173 -5.18 -10.10 -20.11
N GLN A 174 -3.92 -9.73 -19.96
CA GLN A 174 -2.95 -10.46 -19.14
C GLN A 174 -3.36 -10.51 -17.66
N VAL A 175 -3.82 -9.39 -17.10
CA VAL A 175 -4.34 -9.35 -15.72
C VAL A 175 -5.53 -10.29 -15.56
N ARG A 176 -6.44 -10.32 -16.52
CA ARG A 176 -7.60 -11.23 -16.49
C ARG A 176 -7.16 -12.69 -16.53
N GLN A 177 -6.23 -13.05 -17.41
CA GLN A 177 -5.70 -14.41 -17.53
C GLN A 177 -4.98 -14.85 -16.25
N MET A 178 -4.12 -14.00 -15.68
CA MET A 178 -3.49 -14.22 -14.38
C MET A 178 -4.54 -14.47 -13.29
N MET A 179 -5.60 -13.65 -13.23
CA MET A 179 -6.66 -13.83 -12.24
C MET A 179 -7.42 -15.14 -12.44
N GLN A 180 -7.64 -15.55 -13.69
CA GLN A 180 -8.29 -16.82 -14.01
C GLN A 180 -7.44 -18.03 -13.59
N SER A 181 -6.13 -18.00 -13.82
CA SER A 181 -5.22 -19.09 -13.42
C SER A 181 -5.01 -19.17 -11.91
N THR A 182 -5.19 -18.05 -11.19
CA THR A 182 -5.07 -18.00 -9.72
C THR A 182 -6.29 -18.61 -9.01
N ARG A 183 -7.50 -18.54 -9.60
CA ARG A 183 -8.74 -18.99 -8.96
C ARG A 183 -8.69 -20.45 -8.46
N PRO A 184 -8.24 -21.44 -9.25
CA PRO A 184 -8.14 -22.82 -8.78
C PRO A 184 -7.23 -22.97 -7.55
N GLN A 185 -6.15 -22.19 -7.45
CA GLN A 185 -5.24 -22.23 -6.31
C GLN A 185 -5.92 -21.72 -5.04
N LEU A 186 -6.69 -20.62 -5.16
CA LEU A 186 -7.48 -20.10 -4.04
C LEU A 186 -8.59 -21.09 -3.64
N ASP A 187 -9.23 -21.73 -4.61
CA ASP A 187 -10.26 -22.73 -4.36
C ASP A 187 -9.70 -23.96 -3.64
N GLN A 188 -8.45 -24.37 -3.88
CA GLN A 188 -7.86 -25.51 -3.17
C GLN A 188 -7.54 -25.21 -1.70
N ILE A 189 -7.38 -23.93 -1.34
CA ILE A 189 -7.04 -23.55 0.03
C ILE A 189 -8.28 -23.56 0.94
N LEU A 190 -9.45 -23.19 0.41
CA LEU A 190 -10.69 -23.08 1.18
C LEU A 190 -11.46 -24.40 1.24
N THR A 191 -12.04 -24.70 2.41
CA THR A 191 -12.95 -25.86 2.55
C THR A 191 -14.27 -25.62 1.83
N ALA A 192 -15.07 -26.67 1.65
CA ALA A 192 -16.38 -26.57 1.03
C ALA A 192 -17.31 -25.61 1.81
N GLU A 193 -17.27 -25.68 3.13
CA GLU A 193 -18.07 -24.85 4.04
C GLU A 193 -17.63 -23.38 3.97
N GLN A 194 -16.33 -23.11 3.98
CA GLN A 194 -15.78 -21.76 3.85
C GLN A 194 -16.13 -21.14 2.49
N LYS A 195 -16.09 -21.92 1.41
CA LYS A 195 -16.54 -21.47 0.07
C LYS A 195 -18.02 -21.11 0.08
N GLN A 196 -18.85 -21.94 0.72
CA GLN A 196 -20.28 -21.71 0.81
C GLN A 196 -20.56 -20.41 1.58
N GLN A 197 -19.90 -20.20 2.71
CA GLN A 197 -20.02 -18.98 3.50
C GLN A 197 -19.56 -17.74 2.70
N LEU A 198 -18.45 -17.84 1.97
CA LEU A 198 -17.98 -16.76 1.11
C LEU A 198 -19.02 -16.40 0.02
N ARG A 199 -19.64 -17.40 -0.60
CA ARG A 199 -20.70 -17.18 -1.62
C ARG A 199 -21.90 -16.44 -1.03
N GLN A 200 -22.31 -16.79 0.19
CA GLN A 200 -23.40 -16.12 0.91
C GLN A 200 -23.06 -14.67 1.29
N ASN A 201 -21.81 -14.42 1.72
CA ASN A 201 -21.34 -13.06 2.01
C ASN A 201 -21.30 -12.20 0.75
N LEU A 202 -20.90 -12.78 -0.39
CA LEU A 202 -20.87 -12.06 -1.66
C LEU A 202 -22.27 -11.79 -2.22
N SER A 203 -23.22 -12.72 -2.07
CA SER A 203 -24.60 -12.52 -2.53
C SER A 203 -25.30 -11.44 -1.71
N SER A 204 -25.17 -11.46 -0.38
CA SER A 204 -25.72 -10.42 0.50
C SER A 204 -25.15 -9.03 0.20
N LEU A 205 -23.83 -8.92 -0.04
CA LEU A 205 -23.22 -7.66 -0.45
C LEU A 205 -23.78 -7.14 -1.78
N ARG A 206 -24.02 -8.02 -2.76
CA ARG A 206 -24.62 -7.62 -4.04
C ARG A 206 -26.04 -7.09 -3.86
N GLN A 207 -26.84 -7.76 -3.03
CA GLN A 207 -28.22 -7.33 -2.73
C GLN A 207 -28.24 -5.96 -2.04
N GLN A 208 -27.30 -5.70 -1.12
CA GLN A 208 -27.18 -4.39 -0.46
C GLN A 208 -26.85 -3.26 -1.43
N ARG A 209 -26.06 -3.52 -2.49
CA ARG A 209 -25.72 -2.50 -3.49
C ARG A 209 -26.80 -2.23 -4.52
N GLN A 210 -27.85 -3.05 -4.55
CA GLN A 210 -29.01 -2.93 -5.44
C GLN A 210 -30.21 -2.25 -4.76
N ARG A 211 -30.10 -1.97 -3.47
CA ARG A 211 -31.05 -1.17 -2.69
C ARG A 211 -30.51 0.25 -2.56
#